data_AF-A0A2J8ABF1-F1
#
_entry.id   AF-A0A2J8ABF1-F1
#
_cell.length_a   1.000
_cell.length_b   1.000
_cell.length_c   1.000
_cell.angle_alpha   90.00
_cell.angle_beta   90.00
_cell.angle_gamma   90.00
#
_symmetry.space_group_name_H-M   'P 1'
#
loop_
_entity.id
_entity.type
_entity.pdbx_description
1 polymer ?
#
loop_
_entity_poly.entity_id
_entity_poly.type
_entity_poly.pdbx_seq_one_letter_code
_entity_poly.pdbx_strand_id
1 'polypeptide(L)'
;MMIIEMNPRVSRSSALASKVFKIQEGRPNPSDLMKNGEITLVMMTSSGDEADLRDGKVLRRLALSMSIPTVTTVAGARATAAALRAMRAGPLVQIPLQDFFPDYYDDSIELMLL
;
A
#
# COMPACT_ATOMS: atom_id res chain seq x y z
N MET A 1 -3.55 4.06 -12.03
CA MET A 1 -2.64 4.26 -10.89
C MET A 1 -1.80 5.49 -11.19
N MET A 2 -2.15 6.63 -10.62
CA MET A 2 -1.36 7.86 -10.71
C MET A 2 -0.29 7.78 -9.63
N ILE A 3 0.99 7.86 -10.00
CA ILE A 3 2.09 7.89 -9.04
C ILE A 3 2.41 9.36 -8.78
N ILE A 4 2.31 9.77 -7.52
CA ILE A 4 2.58 11.14 -7.09
C ILE A 4 3.87 11.13 -6.27
N GLU A 5 4.86 11.86 -6.75
CA GLU A 5 6.18 11.97 -6.12
C GLU A 5 6.35 13.38 -5.55
N MET A 6 6.64 13.44 -4.25
CA MET A 6 6.91 14.70 -3.54
C MET A 6 8.42 14.98 -3.41
N ASN A 7 9.29 14.06 -3.83
CA ASN A 7 10.72 14.15 -3.62
C ASN A 7 11.50 13.80 -4.90
N PRO A 8 11.99 14.77 -5.68
CA PRO A 8 12.45 14.58 -7.05
C PRO A 8 13.72 13.73 -7.22
N ARG A 9 14.32 13.25 -6.13
CA ARG A 9 15.54 12.42 -6.13
C ARG A 9 15.26 10.93 -6.33
N VAL A 10 14.01 10.48 -6.21
CA VAL A 10 13.67 9.05 -6.26
C VAL A 10 13.42 8.55 -7.69
N SER A 11 13.13 9.44 -8.64
CA SER A 11 12.83 9.01 -10.01
C SER A 11 14.07 8.75 -10.90
N ARG A 12 14.30 7.46 -11.14
CA ARG A 12 15.04 6.90 -12.29
C ARG A 12 14.16 5.93 -13.12
N SER A 13 12.84 6.08 -13.09
CA SER A 13 11.95 5.08 -13.72
C SER A 13 11.01 5.68 -14.76
N SER A 14 10.83 4.93 -15.85
CA SER A 14 9.98 5.20 -17.03
C SER A 14 8.46 5.23 -16.77
N ALA A 15 8.02 5.29 -15.51
CA ALA A 15 6.62 5.37 -15.14
C ALA A 15 6.11 6.82 -15.20
N LEU A 16 4.91 7.02 -15.73
CA LEU A 16 4.20 8.31 -15.74
C LEU A 16 3.92 8.74 -14.28
N ALA A 17 4.82 9.56 -13.72
CA ALA A 17 4.68 10.14 -12.40
C ALA A 17 4.45 11.66 -12.51
N SER A 18 3.54 12.19 -11.71
CA SER A 18 3.27 13.62 -11.62
C SER A 18 3.91 14.19 -10.36
N LYS A 19 4.67 15.28 -10.51
CA LYS A 19 5.24 16.01 -9.38
C LYS A 19 4.19 16.95 -8.80
N VAL A 20 4.16 17.02 -7.47
CA VAL A 20 3.31 17.94 -6.70
C VAL A 20 4.12 18.58 -5.59
N PHE A 21 3.64 19.68 -5.04
CA PHE A 21 4.30 20.33 -3.92
C PHE A 21 4.22 19.46 -2.67
N LYS A 22 5.24 19.55 -1.81
CA LYS A 22 5.06 19.13 -0.41
C LYS A 22 4.02 20.03 0.29
N ILE A 23 3.44 19.57 1.40
CA ILE A 23 2.35 20.28 2.10
C ILE A 23 2.76 21.73 2.44
N GLN A 24 3.97 21.90 2.96
CA GLN A 24 4.62 23.15 3.31
C GLN A 24 5.12 23.98 2.11
N GLU A 25 5.18 23.41 0.90
CA GLU A 25 5.73 24.07 -0.29
C GLU A 25 4.65 24.73 -1.15
N GLY A 26 3.38 24.33 -1.04
CA GLY A 26 2.27 24.99 -1.75
C GLY A 26 1.17 24.06 -2.24
N ARG A 27 0.54 24.44 -3.36
CA ARG A 27 -0.63 23.79 -3.97
C ARG A 27 -0.43 23.64 -5.50
N PRO A 28 -0.91 22.54 -6.13
CA PRO A 28 -1.58 21.41 -5.50
C PRO A 28 -0.59 20.52 -4.73
N ASN A 29 -1.04 19.95 -3.62
CA ASN A 29 -0.30 18.94 -2.87
C ASN A 29 -1.17 17.68 -2.67
N PRO A 30 -0.63 16.57 -2.14
CA PRO A 30 -1.37 15.32 -2.05
C PRO A 30 -2.63 15.39 -1.19
N SER A 31 -2.72 16.35 -0.25
CA SER A 31 -3.94 16.53 0.54
C SER A 31 -5.10 17.04 -0.30
N ASP A 32 -4.83 17.86 -1.32
CA ASP A 32 -5.85 18.33 -2.26
C ASP A 32 -6.33 17.17 -3.14
N LEU A 33 -5.38 16.43 -3.71
CA LEU A 33 -5.66 15.33 -4.60
C LEU A 33 -6.41 14.18 -3.90
N MET A 34 -6.08 13.91 -2.63
CA MET A 34 -6.87 12.97 -1.81
C MET A 34 -8.30 13.46 -1.64
N LYS A 35 -8.50 14.72 -1.23
CA LYS A 35 -9.84 15.30 -1.01
C LYS A 35 -10.69 15.36 -2.28
N ASN A 36 -10.06 15.52 -3.44
CA ASN A 36 -10.72 15.50 -4.74
C ASN A 36 -11.03 14.08 -5.24
N GLY A 37 -10.61 13.03 -4.54
CA GLY A 37 -10.81 11.64 -4.96
C GLY A 37 -9.87 11.17 -6.07
N GLU A 38 -8.81 11.93 -6.36
CA GLU A 38 -7.84 11.63 -7.42
C GLU A 38 -6.80 10.57 -6.97
N ILE A 39 -6.70 10.32 -5.67
CA ILE A 39 -5.80 9.33 -5.07
C ILE A 39 -6.59 8.15 -4.50
N THR A 40 -6.26 6.94 -4.96
CA THR A 40 -6.90 5.68 -4.53
C THR A 40 -5.95 4.75 -3.77
N LEU A 41 -4.66 5.08 -3.71
CA LEU A 41 -3.62 4.35 -2.97
C LEU A 41 -2.51 5.31 -2.61
N VAL A 42 -2.09 5.32 -1.36
CA VAL A 42 -0.94 6.11 -0.90
C VAL A 42 0.24 5.19 -0.63
N MET A 43 1.37 5.45 -1.30
CA MET A 43 2.67 4.91 -0.93
C MET A 43 3.54 6.07 -0.44
N MET A 44 4.08 5.94 0.76
CA MET A 44 4.93 6.96 1.35
C MET A 44 6.23 6.35 1.85
N THR A 45 7.30 7.11 1.69
CA THR A 45 8.63 6.81 2.22
C THR A 45 9.11 8.06 2.96
N SER A 46 9.66 7.87 4.15
CA SER A 46 10.14 8.99 4.97
C SER A 46 11.61 9.30 4.64
N SER A 47 11.95 10.58 4.48
CA SER A 47 13.35 11.05 4.51
C SER A 47 13.88 11.18 5.93
N GLY A 48 13.01 11.15 6.93
CA GLY A 48 13.35 11.20 8.35
C GLY A 48 13.59 12.61 8.89
N ASP A 49 13.54 13.65 8.05
CA ASP A 49 13.61 15.03 8.50
C ASP A 49 12.30 15.47 9.18
N GLU A 50 12.40 16.49 10.04
CA GLU A 50 11.27 16.89 10.90
C GLU A 50 10.05 17.37 10.09
N ALA A 51 10.28 18.08 8.98
CA ALA A 51 9.21 18.53 8.11
C ALA A 51 8.49 17.33 7.45
N ASP A 52 9.25 16.38 6.92
CA ASP A 52 8.73 15.14 6.33
C ASP A 52 7.95 14.28 7.35
N LEU A 53 8.44 14.16 8.59
CA LEU A 53 7.73 13.45 9.65
C LEU A 53 6.41 14.13 10.02
N ARG A 54 6.38 15.47 10.07
CA ARG A 54 5.18 16.26 10.33
C ARG A 54 4.15 16.11 9.21
N ASP A 55 4.57 16.30 7.97
CA ASP A 55 3.70 16.21 6.79
C ASP A 55 3.19 14.79 6.60
N GLY A 56 4.08 13.80 6.72
CA GLY A 56 3.75 12.39 6.66
C GLY A 56 2.72 12.00 7.73
N LYS A 57 2.77 12.59 8.93
CA LYS A 57 1.75 12.36 9.98
C LYS A 57 0.38 12.92 9.59
N VAL A 58 0.34 14.10 8.96
CA VAL A 58 -0.90 14.71 8.46
C VAL A 58 -1.49 13.86 7.33
N LEU A 59 -0.67 13.46 6.35
CA LEU A 59 -1.11 12.65 5.21
C LEU A 59 -1.63 11.28 5.64
N ARG A 60 -0.94 10.58 6.55
CA ARG A 60 -1.41 9.28 7.08
C ARG A 60 -2.77 9.38 7.76
N ARG A 61 -2.98 10.42 8.57
CA ARG A 61 -4.26 10.68 9.22
C ARG A 61 -5.36 10.95 8.21
N LEU A 62 -5.08 11.78 7.20
CA LEU A 62 -6.04 12.08 6.14
C LEU A 62 -6.41 10.83 5.35
N ALA A 63 -5.43 10.05 4.89
CA ALA A 63 -5.66 8.81 4.16
C ALA A 63 -6.50 7.81 4.98
N LEU A 64 -6.21 7.68 6.28
CA LEU A 64 -7.00 6.86 7.19
C LEU A 64 -8.46 7.35 7.30
N SER A 65 -8.67 8.66 7.51
CA SER A 65 -10.02 9.25 7.59
C SER A 65 -10.82 9.07 6.29
N MET A 66 -10.15 8.95 5.15
CA MET A 66 -10.76 8.74 3.84
C MET A 66 -10.78 7.26 3.42
N SER A 67 -10.37 6.35 4.29
CA SER A 67 -10.25 4.91 3.99
C SER A 67 -9.42 4.60 2.75
N ILE A 68 -8.41 5.43 2.46
CA ILE A 68 -7.48 5.21 1.36
C ILE A 68 -6.39 4.23 1.83
N PRO A 69 -6.21 3.07 1.17
CA PRO A 69 -5.14 2.13 1.49
C PRO A 69 -3.78 2.84 1.51
N THR A 70 -3.00 2.57 2.55
CA THR A 70 -1.74 3.29 2.80
C THR A 70 -0.61 2.31 3.07
N VAL A 71 0.52 2.51 2.37
CA VAL A 71 1.73 1.71 2.49
C VAL A 71 2.89 2.61 2.89
N THR A 72 3.54 2.30 4.00
CA THR A 72 4.53 3.18 4.65
C THR A 72 5.97 2.68 4.57
N THR A 73 6.19 1.52 3.94
CA THR A 73 7.51 0.90 3.81
C THR A 73 7.80 0.52 2.38
N VAL A 74 9.07 0.60 1.98
CA VAL A 74 9.52 0.17 0.65
C VAL A 74 9.23 -1.33 0.42
N ALA A 75 9.41 -2.15 1.45
CA ALA A 75 9.06 -3.58 1.38
C ALA A 75 7.57 -3.79 1.11
N GLY A 76 6.69 -3.08 1.82
CA GLY A 76 5.25 -3.10 1.59
C GLY A 76 4.88 -2.59 0.20
N ALA A 77 5.56 -1.56 -0.30
CA ALA A 77 5.31 -1.02 -1.65
C ALA A 77 5.66 -2.05 -2.73
N ARG A 78 6.80 -2.75 -2.58
CA ARG A 78 7.19 -3.86 -3.45
C ARG A 78 6.18 -5.01 -3.41
N ALA A 79 5.75 -5.41 -2.21
CA ALA A 79 4.75 -6.47 -2.04
C ALA A 79 3.41 -6.09 -2.69
N THR A 80 2.96 -4.85 -2.49
CA THR A 80 1.74 -4.32 -3.10
C THR A 80 1.83 -4.32 -4.63
N ALA A 81 2.96 -3.87 -5.18
CA ALA A 81 3.19 -3.90 -6.63
C ALA A 81 3.19 -5.34 -7.18
N ALA A 82 3.79 -6.29 -6.47
CA ALA A 82 3.76 -7.71 -6.85
C ALA A 82 2.34 -8.29 -6.81
N ALA A 83 1.57 -7.99 -5.77
CA ALA A 83 0.18 -8.41 -5.65
C ALA A 83 -0.69 -7.84 -6.79
N LEU A 84 -0.55 -6.56 -7.12
CA LEU A 84 -1.27 -5.94 -8.24
C LEU A 84 -0.91 -6.58 -9.59
N ARG A 85 0.36 -6.98 -9.79
CA ARG A 85 0.77 -7.74 -10.99
C ARG A 85 0.14 -9.12 -11.02
N ALA A 86 0.15 -9.84 -9.91
CA ALA A 86 -0.45 -11.17 -9.80
C ALA A 86 -1.97 -11.11 -10.06
N MET A 87 -2.68 -10.15 -9.47
CA MET A 87 -4.11 -9.93 -9.71
C MET A 87 -4.43 -9.61 -11.17
N ARG A 88 -3.50 -8.97 -11.89
CA ARG A 88 -3.66 -8.70 -13.33
C ARG A 88 -3.42 -9.93 -14.20
N ALA A 89 -2.67 -10.93 -13.72
CA ALA A 89 -2.36 -12.14 -14.46
C ALA A 89 -3.53 -13.13 -14.53
N GLY A 90 -4.51 -13.01 -13.62
CA GLY A 90 -5.70 -13.85 -13.60
C GLY A 90 -6.36 -13.87 -12.22
N PRO A 91 -7.52 -14.55 -12.10
CA PRO A 91 -8.17 -14.73 -10.81
C PRO A 91 -7.28 -15.53 -9.86
N LEU A 92 -7.28 -15.14 -8.59
CA LEU A 92 -6.68 -15.94 -7.52
C LEU A 92 -7.49 -17.23 -7.37
N VAL A 93 -6.81 -18.37 -7.50
CA VAL A 93 -7.40 -19.67 -7.20
C VAL A 93 -7.30 -19.86 -5.69
N GLN A 94 -8.44 -19.99 -5.01
CA GLN A 94 -8.47 -20.45 -3.62
C GLN A 94 -8.48 -21.96 -3.61
N ILE A 95 -7.53 -22.54 -2.88
CA ILE A 95 -7.46 -23.97 -2.62
C ILE A 95 -7.59 -24.13 -1.09
N PRO A 96 -8.57 -24.90 -0.59
CA PRO A 96 -8.69 -25.18 0.84
C PRO A 96 -7.39 -25.77 1.40
N LEU A 97 -7.03 -25.41 2.64
CA LEU A 97 -5.78 -25.87 3.23
C LEU A 97 -5.74 -27.41 3.36
N GLN A 98 -6.88 -28.03 3.69
CA GLN A 98 -7.01 -29.48 3.80
C GLN A 98 -6.70 -30.22 2.47
N ASP A 99 -6.95 -29.60 1.31
CA ASP A 99 -6.69 -30.21 0.01
C ASP A 99 -5.18 -30.31 -0.29
N PHE A 100 -4.35 -29.53 0.43
CA PHE A 100 -2.88 -29.67 0.37
C PHE A 100 -2.35 -30.81 1.25
N PHE A 101 -3.13 -31.26 2.24
CA PHE A 101 -2.74 -32.30 3.20
C PHE A 101 -3.82 -33.38 3.31
N PRO A 102 -4.16 -34.08 2.22
CA PRO A 102 -5.24 -35.06 2.20
C PRO A 102 -5.04 -36.23 3.18
N ASP A 103 -3.79 -36.51 3.54
CA ASP A 103 -3.41 -37.62 4.43
C ASP A 103 -3.12 -37.16 5.88
N TYR A 104 -3.37 -35.89 6.22
CA TYR A 104 -3.22 -35.41 7.60
C TYR A 104 -4.41 -35.89 8.44
N TYR A 105 -4.28 -37.09 9.01
CA TYR A 105 -5.13 -37.61 10.08
C TYR A 105 -4.66 -37.03 11.41
N ASP A 106 -5.52 -36.29 12.10
CA ASP A 106 -5.28 -35.81 13.46
C ASP A 106 -5.93 -36.78 14.46
N ASP A 107 -5.16 -37.75 14.95
CA ASP A 107 -5.59 -38.73 15.96
C ASP A 107 -5.99 -38.05 17.30
N SER A 108 -5.68 -36.77 17.50
CA SER A 108 -6.07 -36.05 18.72
C SER A 108 -7.52 -35.57 18.72
N ILE A 109 -8.21 -35.58 17.57
CA ILE A 109 -9.64 -35.24 17.47
C ILE A 109 -10.53 -36.40 17.96
N GLU A 110 -10.11 -37.66 17.81
CA GLU A 110 -10.86 -38.81 18.36
C GLU A 110 -10.85 -38.82 19.90
N LEU A 111 -9.78 -38.35 20.55
CA LEU A 111 -9.70 -38.31 22.01
C LEU A 111 -10.60 -37.26 22.68
N MET A 112 -11.17 -36.32 21.92
CA MET A 112 -12.08 -35.28 22.44
C MET A 112 -13.57 -35.66 22.31
N LEU A 113 -13.88 -36.77 21.64
CA LEU A 113 -15.23 -37.32 21.48
C LEU A 113 -15.51 -38.54 22.38
N LEU A 114 -14.55 -38.89 23.27
CA LEU A 114 -14.69 -39.87 24.35
C LEU A 114 -14.67 -39.16 25.71
#